data_AF-A0A842YBS8-F1
#
_entry.id   AF-A0A842YBS8-F1
#
_cell.length_a   1.000
_cell.length_b   1.000
_cell.length_c   1.000
_cell.angle_alpha   90.00
_cell.angle_beta   90.00
_cell.angle_gamma   90.00
#
_symmetry.space_group_name_H-M   'P 1'
#
loop_
_entity.id
_entity.type
_entity.pdbx_description
1 polymer ?
#
loop_
_entity_poly.entity_id
_entity_poly.type
_entity_poly.pdbx_seq_one_letter_code
_entity_poly.pdbx_strand_id
1 'polypeptide(L)'
;MLLEKPDYSNSIVNLMSSIGHASGVASPYSPLDYDFLNTLSETQNIVLLIVDGLGYNYLREYGQDSLLKNNLKESISSVYLPTTGSAITSIMTGVAPQQHAVTGWFVYLKEYGLVSRILPYSNTVDYNNLGVDISNVVNVPSIFQEINREYSIVLTQTIVDSVFTKNLTGNANRLQYSGINQFFSQIRNSITNSSEKKYIYGYWPDFDAVSHILSSRSQDAQDKLYEFDGHLATFVESL
;
A
#
# COMPACT_ATOMS: atom_id res chain seq x y z
N MET A 1 7.23 5.75 -25.97
CA MET A 1 7.53 5.58 -24.53
C MET A 1 7.60 4.07 -24.29
N LEU A 2 8.79 3.53 -24.02
CA LEU A 2 8.91 2.13 -23.63
C LEU A 2 8.42 2.03 -22.18
N LEU A 3 7.44 1.16 -21.91
CA LEU A 3 7.09 0.84 -20.52
C LEU A 3 8.32 0.19 -19.86
N GLU A 4 8.73 0.73 -18.72
CA GLU A 4 9.70 0.05 -17.85
C GLU A 4 9.12 -1.31 -17.45
N LYS A 5 9.92 -2.36 -17.61
CA LYS A 5 9.55 -3.69 -17.15
C LYS A 5 9.75 -3.74 -15.63
N PRO A 6 8.88 -4.43 -14.89
CA PRO A 6 9.10 -4.64 -13.46
C PRO A 6 10.40 -5.43 -13.25
N ASP A 7 11.18 -5.03 -12.26
CA ASP A 7 12.35 -5.75 -11.79
C ASP A 7 11.98 -6.51 -10.51
N TYR A 8 11.61 -7.78 -10.63
CA TYR A 8 11.23 -8.62 -9.51
C TYR A 8 12.42 -9.04 -8.59
N SER A 9 13.62 -8.48 -8.82
CA SER A 9 14.71 -8.47 -7.84
C SER A 9 14.81 -7.15 -7.06
N ASN A 10 14.16 -6.08 -7.54
CA ASN A 10 14.11 -4.76 -6.93
C ASN A 10 12.72 -4.11 -7.10
N SER A 11 11.71 -4.67 -6.43
CA SER A 11 10.30 -4.25 -6.55
C SER A 11 9.54 -4.23 -5.23
N ILE A 12 8.27 -3.83 -5.30
CA ILE A 12 7.32 -3.89 -4.17
C ILE A 12 7.30 -5.26 -3.49
N VAL A 13 7.33 -6.39 -4.22
CA VAL A 13 7.30 -7.71 -3.58
C VAL A 13 8.59 -8.03 -2.82
N ASN A 14 9.72 -7.45 -3.23
CA ASN A 14 10.99 -7.53 -2.51
C ASN A 14 10.97 -6.65 -1.26
N LEU A 15 10.37 -5.45 -1.32
CA LEU A 15 10.13 -4.63 -0.13
C LEU A 15 9.27 -5.37 0.90
N MET A 16 8.18 -6.01 0.44
CA MET A 16 7.34 -6.83 1.31
C MET A 16 8.10 -8.03 1.86
N SER A 17 9.02 -8.62 1.09
CA SER A 17 9.92 -9.65 1.60
C SER A 17 10.84 -9.13 2.70
N SER A 18 11.41 -7.93 2.57
CA SER A 18 12.26 -7.33 3.62
C SER A 18 11.46 -7.06 4.91
N ILE A 19 10.25 -6.51 4.78
CA ILE A 19 9.35 -6.26 5.92
C ILE A 19 8.89 -7.58 6.56
N GLY A 20 8.54 -8.57 5.74
CA GLY A 20 8.15 -9.92 6.16
C GLY A 20 9.27 -10.58 6.96
N HIS A 21 10.49 -10.59 6.41
CA HIS A 21 11.68 -11.13 7.09
C HIS A 21 11.91 -10.47 8.46
N ALA A 22 11.85 -9.14 8.52
CA ALA A 22 11.97 -8.36 9.76
C ALA A 22 10.83 -8.62 10.77
N SER A 23 9.74 -9.26 10.34
CA SER A 23 8.55 -9.55 11.12
C SER A 23 8.30 -11.06 11.29
N GLY A 24 9.30 -11.89 10.99
CA GLY A 24 9.24 -13.35 11.18
C GLY A 24 8.46 -14.12 10.11
N VAL A 25 8.12 -13.50 8.98
CA VAL A 25 7.35 -14.12 7.90
C VAL A 25 8.23 -14.46 6.70
N ALA A 26 8.02 -15.63 6.13
CA ALA A 26 8.68 -16.06 4.89
C ALA A 26 7.98 -15.47 3.65
N SER A 27 8.78 -15.12 2.63
CA SER A 27 8.30 -14.68 1.32
C SER A 27 8.93 -15.54 0.23
N PRO A 28 8.22 -15.81 -0.89
CA PRO A 28 8.81 -16.48 -2.04
C PRO A 28 9.78 -15.60 -2.84
N TYR A 29 9.83 -14.29 -2.56
CA TYR A 29 10.78 -13.36 -3.17
C TYR A 29 11.97 -13.12 -2.23
N SER A 30 13.12 -12.77 -2.78
CA SER A 30 14.26 -12.33 -1.97
C SER A 30 14.00 -10.93 -1.40
N PRO A 31 14.47 -10.64 -0.16
CA PRO A 31 14.52 -9.28 0.37
C PRO A 31 15.32 -8.34 -0.54
N LEU A 32 15.02 -7.04 -0.46
CA LEU A 32 15.86 -6.00 -1.06
C LEU A 32 17.26 -5.99 -0.44
N ASP A 33 18.27 -5.83 -1.28
CA ASP A 33 19.69 -5.76 -0.89
C ASP A 33 20.11 -4.30 -0.65
N TYR A 34 19.61 -3.71 0.44
CA TYR A 34 19.94 -2.34 0.86
C TYR A 34 20.35 -2.30 2.33
N ASP A 35 21.54 -1.77 2.62
CA ASP A 35 22.11 -1.75 3.98
C ASP A 35 21.19 -1.12 5.04
N PHE A 36 20.46 -0.07 4.66
CA PHE A 36 19.55 0.63 5.59
C PHE A 36 18.32 -0.19 5.98
N LEU A 37 18.03 -1.29 5.28
CA LEU A 37 16.94 -2.22 5.62
C LEU A 37 17.38 -3.29 6.61
N ASN A 38 18.69 -3.51 6.80
CA ASN A 38 19.23 -4.54 7.70
C ASN A 38 18.80 -4.33 9.16
N THR A 39 18.53 -3.08 9.55
CA THR A 39 18.11 -2.72 10.91
C THR A 39 16.62 -2.93 11.16
N LEU A 40 15.79 -3.24 10.15
CA LEU A 40 14.34 -3.42 10.32
C LEU A 40 13.96 -4.51 11.33
N SER A 41 14.78 -5.55 11.46
CA SER A 41 14.55 -6.64 12.43
C SER A 41 14.68 -6.16 13.90
N GLU A 42 15.51 -5.15 14.12
CA GLU A 42 15.79 -4.53 15.42
C GLU A 42 14.81 -3.41 15.76
N THR A 43 14.10 -2.84 14.77
CA THR A 43 13.16 -1.76 15.02
C THR A 43 11.92 -2.23 15.76
N GLN A 44 11.45 -1.38 16.68
CA GLN A 44 10.23 -1.64 17.43
C GLN A 44 8.99 -1.45 16.56
N ASN A 45 8.95 -0.35 15.81
CA ASN A 45 7.82 0.01 14.96
C ASN A 45 8.29 0.08 13.51
N ILE A 46 7.58 -0.62 12.62
CA ILE A 46 7.73 -0.50 11.17
C ILE A 46 6.45 0.17 10.65
N VAL A 47 6.60 1.33 10.01
CA VAL A 47 5.48 2.07 9.40
C VAL A 47 5.68 2.06 7.88
N LEU A 48 4.76 1.43 7.15
CA LEU A 48 4.70 1.49 5.69
C LEU A 48 3.59 2.45 5.28
N LEU A 49 3.96 3.57 4.65
CA LEU A 49 3.02 4.54 4.09
C LEU A 49 2.97 4.40 2.58
N ILE A 50 1.77 4.20 2.03
CA ILE A 50 1.50 4.18 0.60
C ILE A 50 0.77 5.47 0.24
N VAL A 51 1.45 6.36 -0.48
CA VAL A 51 0.82 7.52 -1.12
C VAL A 51 0.48 7.11 -2.55
N ASP A 52 -0.79 6.85 -2.83
CA ASP A 52 -1.20 6.33 -4.13
C ASP A 52 -0.82 7.32 -5.24
N GLY A 53 -0.39 6.79 -6.38
CA GLY A 53 0.03 7.59 -7.55
C GLY A 53 1.35 8.34 -7.43
N LEU A 54 1.97 8.43 -6.24
CA LEU A 54 3.22 9.18 -6.04
C LEU A 54 4.45 8.40 -6.54
N GLY A 55 4.84 8.64 -7.80
CA GLY A 55 5.98 7.99 -8.43
C GLY A 55 7.34 8.64 -8.10
N TYR A 56 8.42 7.85 -8.20
CA TYR A 56 9.80 8.30 -7.97
C TYR A 56 10.20 9.53 -8.81
N ASN A 57 9.95 9.50 -10.11
CA ASN A 57 10.30 10.60 -11.01
C ASN A 57 9.53 11.89 -10.66
N TYR A 58 8.26 11.75 -10.25
CA TYR A 58 7.44 12.86 -9.81
C TYR A 58 8.02 13.51 -8.55
N LEU A 59 8.33 12.71 -7.52
CA LEU A 59 8.93 13.20 -6.28
C LEU A 59 10.29 13.87 -6.55
N ARG A 60 11.08 13.34 -7.50
CA ARG A 60 12.36 13.95 -7.88
C ARG A 60 12.21 15.32 -8.54
N GLU A 61 11.18 15.49 -9.36
CA GLU A 61 10.92 16.71 -10.13
C GLU A 61 10.27 17.78 -9.25
N TYR A 62 9.19 17.44 -8.55
CA TYR A 62 8.32 18.40 -7.86
C TYR A 62 8.46 18.44 -6.34
N GLY A 63 9.18 17.49 -5.73
CA GLY A 63 9.31 17.40 -4.27
C GLY A 63 10.44 18.25 -3.67
N GLN A 64 10.86 19.35 -4.29
CA GLN A 64 11.99 20.13 -3.77
C GLN A 64 11.72 20.59 -2.33
N ASP A 65 12.73 20.51 -1.48
CA ASP A 65 12.70 20.85 -0.05
C ASP A 65 11.71 20.05 0.82
N SER A 66 11.03 19.04 0.25
CA SER A 66 10.13 18.15 1.01
C SER A 66 10.90 17.14 1.86
N LEU A 67 10.34 16.75 3.02
CA LEU A 67 10.90 15.72 3.89
C LEU A 67 11.08 14.40 3.14
N LEU A 68 10.09 14.00 2.33
CA LEU A 68 10.14 12.81 1.48
C LEU A 68 11.34 12.83 0.52
N LYS A 69 11.55 13.95 -0.18
CA LYS A 69 12.65 14.08 -1.14
C LYS A 69 14.01 14.14 -0.45
N ASN A 70 14.10 14.85 0.66
CA ASN A 70 15.34 15.00 1.44
C ASN A 70 15.78 13.66 2.09
N ASN A 71 14.84 12.75 2.34
CA ASN A 71 15.11 11.44 2.91
C ASN A 71 15.02 10.28 1.89
N LEU A 72 14.88 10.58 0.60
CA LEU A 72 14.84 9.58 -0.47
C LEU A 72 16.15 8.78 -0.52
N LYS A 73 16.05 7.45 -0.35
CA LYS A 73 17.20 6.55 -0.40
C LYS A 73 17.38 5.93 -1.79
N GLU A 74 16.35 5.23 -2.27
CA GLU A 74 16.42 4.44 -3.49
C GLU A 74 15.07 4.41 -4.22
N SER A 75 15.07 3.88 -5.43
CA SER A 75 13.86 3.56 -6.20
C SER A 75 13.71 2.06 -6.38
N ILE A 76 12.48 1.56 -6.23
CA ILE A 76 12.10 0.19 -6.57
C ILE A 76 11.02 0.22 -7.65
N SER A 77 10.91 -0.86 -8.41
CA SER A 77 9.84 -1.01 -9.42
C SER A 77 8.50 -1.41 -8.79
N SER A 78 7.40 -1.00 -9.42
CA SER A 78 6.09 -1.58 -9.13
C SER A 78 5.96 -2.97 -9.76
N VAL A 79 4.83 -3.64 -9.54
CA VAL A 79 4.46 -4.86 -10.26
C VAL A 79 3.83 -4.54 -11.62
N TYR A 80 3.65 -5.55 -12.46
CA TYR A 80 2.99 -5.38 -13.76
C TYR A 80 1.59 -6.03 -13.77
N LEU A 81 0.52 -5.33 -14.15
CA LEU A 81 0.44 -3.89 -14.46
C LEU A 81 0.55 -3.01 -13.20
N PRO A 82 1.15 -1.80 -13.27
CA PRO A 82 1.36 -0.92 -12.13
C PRO A 82 0.09 -0.14 -11.77
N THR A 83 -0.98 -0.86 -11.43
CA THR A 83 -2.27 -0.28 -10.99
C THR A 83 -2.45 -0.47 -9.49
N THR A 84 -3.30 0.34 -8.85
CA THR A 84 -3.68 0.16 -7.44
C THR A 84 -4.16 -1.26 -7.17
N GLY A 85 -4.99 -1.84 -8.06
CA GLY A 85 -5.48 -3.22 -7.92
C GLY A 85 -4.36 -4.24 -7.79
N SER A 86 -3.42 -4.23 -8.74
CA SER A 86 -2.28 -5.14 -8.73
C SER A 86 -1.34 -4.87 -7.56
N ALA A 87 -0.91 -3.62 -7.39
CA ALA A 87 0.12 -3.23 -6.44
C ALA A 87 -0.32 -3.41 -4.98
N ILE A 88 -1.53 -2.97 -4.62
CA ILE A 88 -2.06 -3.18 -3.27
C ILE A 88 -2.25 -4.66 -2.97
N THR A 89 -2.75 -5.45 -3.94
CA THR A 89 -2.84 -6.90 -3.74
C THR A 89 -1.46 -7.52 -3.52
N SER A 90 -0.44 -7.10 -4.27
CA SER A 90 0.94 -7.57 -4.06
C SER A 90 1.52 -7.13 -2.71
N ILE A 91 1.20 -5.91 -2.24
CA ILE A 91 1.58 -5.45 -0.90
C ILE A 91 0.94 -6.33 0.18
N MET A 92 -0.35 -6.63 0.05
CA MET A 92 -1.10 -7.39 1.06
C MET A 92 -0.78 -8.89 1.04
N THR A 93 -0.35 -9.45 -0.09
CA THR A 93 -0.09 -10.89 -0.24
C THR A 93 1.40 -11.24 -0.30
N GLY A 94 2.28 -10.25 -0.52
CA GLY A 94 3.72 -10.47 -0.67
C GLY A 94 4.12 -11.15 -1.99
N VAL A 95 3.19 -11.35 -2.93
CA VAL A 95 3.44 -12.03 -4.21
C VAL A 95 3.02 -11.19 -5.41
N ALA A 96 3.56 -11.49 -6.59
CA ALA A 96 3.26 -10.73 -7.80
C ALA A 96 1.89 -11.10 -8.40
N PRO A 97 1.37 -10.30 -9.36
CA PRO A 97 0.10 -10.56 -10.04
C PRO A 97 -0.03 -11.93 -10.71
N GLN A 98 1.10 -12.55 -11.08
CA GLN A 98 1.10 -13.91 -11.61
C GLN A 98 0.55 -14.94 -10.60
N GLN A 99 0.73 -14.71 -9.30
CA GLN A 99 0.27 -15.61 -8.24
C GLN A 99 -1.12 -15.26 -7.72
N HIS A 100 -1.43 -13.97 -7.55
CA HIS A 100 -2.71 -13.54 -6.98
C HIS A 100 -3.80 -13.21 -8.01
N ALA A 101 -3.50 -13.29 -9.32
CA ALA A 101 -4.42 -13.09 -10.45
C ALA A 101 -5.11 -11.72 -10.57
N VAL A 102 -4.96 -10.81 -9.60
CA VAL A 102 -5.39 -9.41 -9.70
C VAL A 102 -4.44 -8.64 -10.62
N THR A 103 -4.83 -8.46 -11.89
CA THR A 103 -3.97 -7.82 -12.91
C THR A 103 -4.30 -6.35 -13.18
N GLY A 104 -5.30 -5.77 -12.52
CA GLY A 104 -5.77 -4.41 -12.78
C GLY A 104 -6.91 -3.99 -11.86
N TRP A 105 -7.46 -2.79 -12.09
CA TRP A 105 -8.69 -2.35 -11.44
C TRP A 105 -9.91 -3.14 -11.90
N PHE A 106 -9.97 -3.39 -13.21
CA PHE A 106 -11.00 -4.22 -13.84
C PHE A 106 -10.44 -5.61 -14.15
N VAL A 107 -11.11 -6.65 -13.64
CA VAL A 107 -10.69 -8.04 -13.83
C VAL A 107 -11.88 -8.86 -14.31
N TYR A 108 -11.72 -9.58 -15.42
CA TYR A 108 -12.71 -10.56 -15.86
C TYR A 108 -12.62 -11.81 -14.98
N LEU A 109 -13.70 -12.10 -14.25
CA LEU A 109 -13.82 -13.27 -13.38
C LEU A 109 -14.56 -14.36 -14.16
N LYS A 110 -13.80 -15.32 -14.69
CA LYS A 110 -14.34 -16.43 -15.50
C LYS A 110 -15.35 -17.27 -14.72
N GLU A 111 -15.18 -17.35 -13.41
CA GLU A 111 -16.02 -18.05 -12.44
C GLU A 111 -17.46 -17.52 -12.46
N TYR A 112 -17.61 -16.24 -12.78
CA TYR A 112 -18.89 -15.52 -12.76
C TYR A 112 -19.29 -14.98 -14.14
N GLY A 113 -18.44 -15.16 -15.15
CA GLY A 113 -18.69 -14.71 -16.52
C GLY A 113 -18.84 -13.18 -16.66
N LEU A 114 -18.20 -12.38 -15.79
CA LEU A 114 -18.36 -10.92 -15.75
C LEU A 114 -17.04 -10.17 -15.57
N VAL A 115 -17.05 -8.89 -15.92
CA VAL A 115 -15.98 -7.94 -15.54
C VAL A 115 -16.31 -7.35 -14.17
N SER A 116 -15.34 -7.41 -13.26
CA SER A 116 -15.44 -6.90 -11.90
C SER A 116 -14.59 -5.65 -11.70
N ARG A 117 -14.97 -4.80 -10.76
CA ARG A 117 -14.04 -3.90 -10.05
C ARG A 117 -13.54 -4.66 -8.84
N ILE A 118 -12.29 -5.13 -8.87
CA ILE A 118 -11.82 -6.15 -7.94
C ILE A 118 -11.66 -5.63 -6.50
N LEU A 119 -11.18 -4.38 -6.31
CA LEU A 119 -11.01 -3.80 -4.97
C LEU A 119 -12.35 -3.51 -4.27
N PRO A 120 -13.36 -2.89 -4.92
CA PRO A 120 -14.71 -2.81 -4.33
C PRO A 120 -15.45 -4.15 -4.29
N TYR A 121 -14.92 -5.17 -4.98
CA TYR A 121 -15.53 -6.48 -5.19
C TYR A 121 -16.98 -6.40 -5.72
N SER A 122 -17.15 -5.69 -6.83
CA SER A 122 -18.45 -5.43 -7.46
C SER A 122 -18.43 -5.70 -8.95
N ASN A 123 -19.61 -5.90 -9.55
CA ASN A 123 -19.72 -5.98 -11.01
C ASN A 123 -19.66 -4.57 -11.64
N THR A 124 -19.51 -4.50 -12.96
CA THR A 124 -19.45 -3.22 -13.72
C THR A 124 -20.78 -2.80 -14.34
N VAL A 125 -21.88 -3.53 -14.12
CA VAL A 125 -23.19 -3.27 -14.71
C VAL A 125 -24.02 -2.36 -13.80
N ASP A 126 -24.27 -2.79 -12.57
CA ASP A 126 -25.05 -2.06 -11.58
C ASP A 126 -24.23 -1.64 -10.34
N TYR A 127 -22.95 -2.02 -10.32
CA TYR A 127 -21.99 -1.71 -9.25
C TYR A 127 -22.30 -2.35 -7.89
N ASN A 128 -23.24 -3.28 -7.83
CA ASN A 128 -23.50 -4.08 -6.64
C ASN A 128 -22.34 -5.02 -6.32
N ASN A 129 -22.15 -5.28 -5.03
CA ASN A 129 -21.21 -6.29 -4.58
C ASN A 129 -21.55 -7.66 -5.19
N LEU A 130 -20.54 -8.46 -5.51
CA LEU A 130 -20.76 -9.77 -6.15
C LEU A 130 -21.49 -10.76 -5.23
N GLY A 131 -21.55 -10.52 -3.91
CA GLY A 131 -22.34 -11.31 -2.97
C GLY A 131 -21.80 -12.72 -2.70
N VAL A 132 -20.59 -12.99 -3.19
CA VAL A 132 -19.88 -14.27 -3.08
C VAL A 132 -18.56 -14.05 -2.35
N ASP A 133 -17.91 -15.12 -1.92
CA ASP A 133 -16.63 -15.01 -1.22
C ASP A 133 -15.51 -14.61 -2.20
N ILE A 134 -14.73 -13.57 -1.86
CA ILE A 134 -13.62 -13.11 -2.69
C ILE A 134 -12.48 -14.14 -2.75
N SER A 135 -12.35 -15.03 -1.77
CA SER A 135 -11.38 -16.13 -1.78
C SER A 135 -11.60 -17.11 -2.94
N ASN A 136 -12.79 -17.12 -3.55
CA ASN A 136 -13.04 -17.90 -4.78
C ASN A 136 -12.22 -17.40 -5.98
N VAL A 137 -11.74 -16.15 -5.95
CA VAL A 137 -11.02 -15.52 -7.07
C VAL A 137 -9.67 -14.92 -6.67
N VAL A 138 -9.50 -14.51 -5.41
CA VAL A 138 -8.21 -14.10 -4.83
C VAL A 138 -7.89 -15.05 -3.68
N ASN A 139 -7.41 -16.24 -4.03
CA ASN A 139 -7.09 -17.32 -3.08
C ASN A 139 -5.61 -17.31 -2.67
N VAL A 140 -5.11 -16.16 -2.26
CA VAL A 140 -3.75 -16.02 -1.73
C VAL A 140 -3.86 -15.40 -0.34
N PRO A 141 -3.25 -16.01 0.69
CA PRO A 141 -3.29 -15.47 2.04
C PRO A 141 -2.58 -14.11 2.11
N SER A 142 -2.90 -13.35 3.15
CA SER A 142 -2.14 -12.15 3.49
C SER A 142 -0.70 -12.54 3.86
N ILE A 143 0.30 -11.75 3.42
CA ILE A 143 1.68 -11.91 3.94
C ILE A 143 1.72 -11.64 5.45
N PHE A 144 0.72 -10.97 6.02
CA PHE A 144 0.69 -10.65 7.44
C PHE A 144 -0.12 -11.63 8.28
N GLN A 145 -0.55 -12.76 7.71
CA GLN A 145 -1.34 -13.75 8.44
C GLN A 145 -0.60 -14.30 9.69
N GLU A 146 0.71 -14.48 9.58
CA GLU A 146 1.57 -15.02 10.65
C GLU A 146 2.59 -13.98 11.14
N ILE A 147 2.27 -12.69 10.99
CA ILE A 147 3.18 -11.62 11.40
C ILE A 147 3.45 -11.66 12.90
N ASN A 148 4.72 -11.68 13.30
CA ASN A 148 5.14 -11.65 14.70
C ASN A 148 5.25 -10.21 15.23
N ARG A 149 4.22 -9.40 14.97
CA ARG A 149 4.09 -8.00 15.39
C ARG A 149 2.60 -7.66 15.57
N GLU A 150 2.28 -6.72 16.44
CA GLU A 150 0.96 -6.10 16.41
C GLU A 150 0.76 -5.43 15.04
N TYR A 151 -0.31 -5.80 14.35
CA TYR A 151 -0.57 -5.36 12.98
C TYR A 151 -1.78 -4.43 12.93
N SER A 152 -1.55 -3.18 12.53
CA SER A 152 -2.60 -2.20 12.28
C SER A 152 -2.62 -1.79 10.81
N ILE A 153 -3.81 -1.57 10.28
CA ILE A 153 -4.01 -0.90 8.99
C ILE A 153 -4.79 0.39 9.20
N VAL A 154 -4.36 1.47 8.55
CA VAL A 154 -4.99 2.79 8.61
C VAL A 154 -5.49 3.11 7.21
N LEU A 155 -6.82 3.04 7.04
CA LEU A 155 -7.51 3.15 5.76
C LEU A 155 -8.64 4.18 5.83
N THR A 156 -9.08 4.69 4.67
CA THR A 156 -10.25 5.57 4.63
C THR A 156 -11.47 4.83 5.18
N GLN A 157 -12.39 5.57 5.80
CA GLN A 157 -13.68 5.03 6.26
C GLN A 157 -14.48 4.30 5.15
N THR A 158 -14.23 4.61 3.88
CA THR A 158 -14.92 4.02 2.73
C THR A 158 -14.39 2.63 2.35
N ILE A 159 -13.15 2.28 2.69
CA ILE A 159 -12.52 1.01 2.27
C ILE A 159 -12.07 0.12 3.44
N VAL A 160 -11.99 0.66 4.66
CA VAL A 160 -11.50 -0.04 5.86
C VAL A 160 -12.23 -1.36 6.14
N ASP A 161 -13.51 -1.46 5.82
CA ASP A 161 -14.34 -2.66 6.03
C ASP A 161 -14.89 -3.25 4.72
N SER A 162 -14.26 -2.92 3.59
CA SER A 162 -14.58 -3.52 2.29
C SER A 162 -14.33 -5.04 2.28
N VAL A 163 -14.98 -5.74 1.36
CA VAL A 163 -14.79 -7.20 1.17
C VAL A 163 -13.32 -7.53 0.90
N PHE A 164 -12.66 -6.73 0.06
CA PHE A 164 -11.24 -6.89 -0.26
C PHE A 164 -10.36 -6.73 0.98
N THR A 165 -10.55 -5.66 1.76
CA THR A 165 -9.77 -5.41 2.97
C THR A 165 -9.94 -6.52 3.99
N LYS A 166 -11.18 -6.94 4.27
CA LYS A 166 -11.45 -8.02 5.24
C LYS A 166 -10.80 -9.34 4.86
N ASN A 167 -10.71 -9.62 3.56
CA ASN A 167 -10.09 -10.85 3.06
C ASN A 167 -8.56 -10.83 3.18
N LEU A 168 -7.91 -9.71 2.85
CA LEU A 168 -6.46 -9.65 2.67
C LEU A 168 -5.68 -9.04 3.84
N THR A 169 -6.35 -8.72 4.95
CA THR A 169 -5.70 -8.13 6.14
C THR A 169 -5.80 -9.00 7.38
N GLY A 170 -6.47 -10.16 7.29
CA GLY A 170 -6.56 -11.13 8.39
C GLY A 170 -7.07 -10.49 9.69
N ASN A 171 -6.32 -10.67 10.77
CA ASN A 171 -6.65 -10.15 12.09
C ASN A 171 -6.11 -8.74 12.37
N ALA A 172 -5.77 -7.95 11.34
CA ALA A 172 -5.31 -6.59 11.51
C ALA A 172 -6.27 -5.76 12.37
N ASN A 173 -5.72 -4.92 13.24
CA ASN A 173 -6.44 -3.82 13.85
C ASN A 173 -6.75 -2.77 12.78
N ARG A 174 -7.99 -2.74 12.29
CA ARG A 174 -8.41 -1.84 11.21
C ARG A 174 -8.85 -0.50 11.78
N LEU A 175 -8.09 0.54 11.46
CA LEU A 175 -8.31 1.91 11.90
C LEU A 175 -8.78 2.75 10.73
N GLN A 176 -9.87 3.49 10.96
CA GLN A 176 -10.46 4.33 9.93
C GLN A 176 -10.09 5.79 10.10
N TYR A 177 -10.02 6.52 8.98
CA TYR A 177 -9.88 7.96 8.95
C TYR A 177 -10.78 8.64 7.90
N SER A 178 -11.05 9.92 8.09
CA SER A 178 -11.80 10.78 7.15
C SER A 178 -11.00 11.97 6.62
N GLY A 179 -9.78 12.22 7.11
CA GLY A 179 -8.87 13.25 6.61
C GLY A 179 -7.44 13.08 7.13
N ILE A 180 -6.51 13.90 6.63
CA ILE A 180 -5.07 13.71 6.83
C ILE A 180 -4.62 13.82 8.29
N ASN A 181 -5.22 14.72 9.06
CA ASN A 181 -4.96 14.84 10.50
C ASN A 181 -5.32 13.55 11.25
N GLN A 182 -6.45 12.93 10.89
CA GLN A 182 -6.86 11.68 11.49
C GLN A 182 -6.00 10.51 11.00
N PHE A 183 -5.56 10.53 9.74
CA PHE A 183 -4.62 9.53 9.21
C PHE A 183 -3.35 9.45 10.06
N PHE A 184 -2.67 10.57 10.27
CA PHE A 184 -1.45 10.60 11.09
C PHE A 184 -1.72 10.38 12.58
N SER A 185 -2.85 10.83 13.13
CA SER A 185 -3.17 10.57 14.54
C SER A 185 -3.43 9.09 14.81
N GLN A 186 -4.07 8.35 13.89
CA GLN A 186 -4.26 6.91 14.01
C GLN A 186 -2.93 6.15 13.97
N ILE A 187 -2.01 6.56 13.09
CA ILE A 187 -0.65 5.99 13.03
C ILE A 187 0.09 6.27 14.35
N ARG A 188 0.08 7.51 14.83
CA ARG A 188 0.74 7.91 16.08
C ARG A 188 0.19 7.13 17.27
N ASN A 189 -1.12 7.03 17.40
CA ASN A 189 -1.76 6.28 18.47
C ASN A 189 -1.41 4.79 18.39
N SER A 190 -1.31 4.22 17.19
CA SER A 190 -0.86 2.85 17.00
C SER A 190 0.59 2.66 17.47
N ILE A 191 1.47 3.64 17.23
CA ILE A 191 2.85 3.59 17.71
C ILE A 191 2.92 3.65 19.24
N THR A 192 2.16 4.54 19.87
CA THR A 192 2.31 4.87 21.30
C THR A 192 1.45 4.05 22.26
N ASN A 193 0.46 3.29 21.77
CA ASN A 193 -0.50 2.57 22.64
C ASN A 193 0.06 1.35 23.40
N SER A 194 1.27 0.90 23.10
CA SER A 194 1.92 -0.27 23.72
C SER A 194 3.42 -0.25 23.45
N SER A 195 4.19 -1.03 24.20
CA SER A 195 5.62 -1.24 23.97
C SER A 195 5.92 -2.45 23.07
N GLU A 196 4.92 -3.11 22.50
CA GLU A 196 5.14 -4.29 21.64
C GLU A 196 5.74 -3.90 20.29
N LYS A 197 6.30 -4.89 19.57
CA LYS A 197 6.73 -4.68 18.18
C LYS A 197 5.51 -4.50 17.28
N LYS A 198 5.53 -3.49 16.42
CA LYS A 198 4.38 -3.13 15.56
C LYS A 198 4.74 -3.04 14.10
N TYR A 199 3.77 -3.42 13.28
CA TYR A 199 3.73 -3.11 11.87
C TYR A 199 2.45 -2.31 11.58
N ILE A 200 2.61 -1.11 11.04
CA ILE A 200 1.52 -0.19 10.75
C ILE A 200 1.55 0.13 9.27
N TYR A 201 0.47 -0.24 8.59
CA TYR A 201 0.25 0.10 7.18
C TYR A 201 -0.70 1.29 7.09
N GLY A 202 -0.29 2.36 6.38
CA GLY A 202 -1.15 3.49 6.07
C GLY A 202 -1.29 3.67 4.57
N TYR A 203 -2.50 3.86 4.08
CA TYR A 203 -2.78 4.15 2.66
C TYR A 203 -3.44 5.52 2.52
N TRP A 204 -2.90 6.36 1.64
CA TRP A 204 -3.38 7.71 1.35
C TRP A 204 -3.70 7.85 -0.16
N PRO A 205 -4.99 7.96 -0.56
CA PRO A 205 -5.40 7.92 -1.97
C PRO A 205 -5.43 9.29 -2.67
N ASP A 206 -5.45 10.40 -1.92
CA ASP A 206 -5.88 11.69 -2.47
C ASP A 206 -4.95 12.25 -3.56
N PHE A 207 -3.65 11.94 -3.50
CA PHE A 207 -2.69 12.39 -4.52
C PHE A 207 -3.03 11.82 -5.91
N ASP A 208 -3.28 10.51 -5.99
CA ASP A 208 -3.69 9.83 -7.23
C ASP A 208 -5.04 10.37 -7.73
N ALA A 209 -6.01 10.49 -6.83
CA ALA A 209 -7.34 10.98 -7.16
C ALA A 209 -7.31 12.38 -7.80
N VAL A 210 -6.53 13.31 -7.24
CA VAL A 210 -6.35 14.66 -7.78
C VAL A 210 -5.59 14.62 -9.10
N SER A 211 -4.52 13.84 -9.18
CA SER A 211 -3.70 13.70 -10.39
C SER A 211 -4.48 13.14 -11.58
N HIS A 212 -5.44 12.25 -11.33
CA HIS A 212 -6.33 11.70 -12.36
C HIS A 212 -7.31 12.74 -12.93
N ILE A 213 -7.84 13.62 -12.09
CA ILE A 213 -8.83 14.63 -12.49
C ILE A 213 -8.14 15.83 -13.17
N LEU A 214 -7.03 16.29 -12.60
CA LEU A 214 -6.42 17.58 -12.94
C LEU A 214 -5.10 17.48 -13.69
N SER A 215 -4.61 16.27 -13.99
CA SER A 215 -3.25 15.95 -14.47
C SER A 215 -2.23 15.87 -13.33
N SER A 216 -1.28 14.95 -13.45
CA SER A 216 -0.16 14.84 -12.53
C SER A 216 0.72 16.08 -12.54
N ARG A 217 0.77 16.86 -13.63
CA ARG A 217 1.60 18.08 -13.72
C ARG A 217 0.90 19.36 -13.23
N SER A 218 -0.30 19.26 -12.68
CA SER A 218 -1.05 20.42 -12.19
C SER A 218 -0.43 21.00 -10.91
N GLN A 219 -0.78 22.25 -10.60
CA GLN A 219 -0.46 22.83 -9.31
C GLN A 219 -1.18 22.07 -8.18
N ASP A 220 -2.42 21.63 -8.40
CA ASP A 220 -3.20 20.87 -7.41
C ASP A 220 -2.52 19.56 -7.00
N ALA A 221 -1.88 18.84 -7.93
CA ALA A 221 -1.12 17.63 -7.61
C ALA A 221 0.14 17.95 -6.77
N GLN A 222 0.82 19.07 -7.07
CA GLN A 222 1.96 19.54 -6.28
C GLN A 222 1.53 19.96 -4.87
N ASP A 223 0.42 20.68 -4.76
CA ASP A 223 -0.15 21.11 -3.48
C ASP A 223 -0.53 19.89 -2.61
N LYS A 224 -1.05 18.81 -3.22
CA LYS A 224 -1.33 17.55 -2.51
C LYS A 224 -0.07 16.84 -2.02
N LEU A 225 1.02 16.88 -2.80
CA LEU A 225 2.31 16.36 -2.35
C LEU A 225 2.79 17.14 -1.11
N TYR A 226 2.80 18.48 -1.17
CA TYR A 226 3.27 19.31 -0.05
C TYR A 226 2.33 19.28 1.16
N GLU A 227 1.02 19.14 0.97
CA GLU A 227 0.07 18.91 2.07
C GLU A 227 0.43 17.61 2.81
N PHE A 228 0.66 16.52 2.09
CA PHE A 228 1.04 15.25 2.70
C PHE A 228 2.39 15.34 3.40
N ASP A 229 3.39 15.91 2.74
CA ASP A 229 4.74 16.04 3.27
C ASP A 229 4.80 16.92 4.53
N GLY A 230 4.05 18.03 4.56
CA GLY A 230 3.98 18.89 5.75
C GLY A 230 3.39 18.18 6.96
N HIS A 231 2.33 17.40 6.78
CA HIS A 231 1.76 16.60 7.87
C HIS A 231 2.68 15.45 8.28
N LEU A 232 3.41 14.85 7.33
CA LEU A 232 4.43 13.85 7.62
C LEU A 232 5.56 14.44 8.48
N ALA A 233 6.02 15.67 8.18
CA ALA A 233 7.02 16.36 8.98
C ALA A 233 6.56 16.61 10.42
N THR A 234 5.36 17.16 10.60
CA THR A 234 4.78 17.35 11.94
C THR A 234 4.59 16.02 12.68
N PHE A 235 4.19 14.96 11.97
CA PHE A 235 4.06 13.63 12.54
C PHE A 235 5.40 13.09 13.06
N VAL A 236 6.46 13.15 12.26
CA VAL A 236 7.81 12.67 12.63
C VAL A 236 8.36 13.43 13.84
N GLU A 237 8.16 14.75 13.90
CA GLU A 237 8.57 15.58 15.05
C GLU A 237 7.79 15.25 16.34
N SER A 238 6.62 14.61 16.23
CA SER A 238 5.73 14.29 17.35
C SER A 238 5.91 12.90 17.96
N LEU A 239 6.80 12.09 17.37
CA LEU A 239 7.18 10.74 17.83
C LEU A 239 8.30 10.81 18.86
#